data_AF-A0A2S9CXI1-F1
#
_entry.id   AF-A0A2S9CXI1-F1
#
_cell.length_a   1.000
_cell.length_b   1.000
_cell.length_c   1.000
_cell.angle_alpha   90.00
_cell.angle_beta   90.00
_cell.angle_gamma   90.00
#
_symmetry.space_group_name_H-M   'P 1'
#
loop_
_entity.id
_entity.type
_entity.pdbx_description
1 polymer ?
#
loop_
_entity_poly.entity_id
_entity_poly.type
_entity_poly.pdbx_seq_one_letter_code
_entity_poly.pdbx_strand_id
1 'polypeptide(L)'
;MQKDFPQEIIFLVPLLLLIAVSMLMYTRLKLIISNTDIRFTGGLTQHQFLWTDITKIDMKMVGKYQTPVCTVYYGKKSLELNRGFYLKGNFNRILSLLEMKVTPELFSRQYQTIRRHLI
;
A
#
# COMPACT_ATOMS: atom_id res chain seq x y z
N MET A 1 19.23 -48.86 9.94
CA MET A 1 19.97 -47.59 10.06
C MET A 1 18.98 -46.47 9.80
N GLN A 2 18.29 -46.03 10.86
CA GLN A 2 17.26 -45.01 10.76
C GLN A 2 18.00 -43.69 10.53
N LYS A 3 17.80 -43.10 9.35
CA LYS A 3 18.39 -41.80 9.02
C LYS A 3 17.67 -40.81 9.92
N ASP A 4 18.32 -40.39 11.00
CA ASP A 4 17.85 -39.29 11.82
C ASP A 4 17.72 -38.09 10.88
N PHE A 5 16.51 -37.82 10.40
CA PHE A 5 16.24 -36.59 9.69
C PHE A 5 16.50 -35.50 10.72
N PRO A 6 17.54 -34.67 10.54
CA PRO A 6 17.86 -33.68 11.54
C PRO A 6 16.62 -32.79 11.69
N GLN A 7 16.13 -32.64 12.93
CA GLN A 7 14.90 -31.90 13.23
C GLN A 7 14.89 -30.50 12.57
N GLU A 8 16.06 -29.93 12.32
CA GLU A 8 16.29 -28.72 11.52
C GLU A 8 15.62 -28.74 10.14
N ILE A 9 15.62 -29.88 9.41
CA ILE A 9 14.99 -30.00 8.09
C ILE A 9 13.46 -29.97 8.19
N ILE A 10 12.90 -30.54 9.26
CA ILE A 10 11.45 -30.60 9.49
C ILE A 10 10.89 -29.18 9.73
N PHE A 11 11.65 -28.28 10.34
CA PHE A 11 11.26 -26.88 10.52
C PHE A 11 11.58 -25.99 9.30
N LEU A 12 12.63 -26.31 8.55
CA LEU A 12 13.05 -25.50 7.39
C LEU A 12 12.02 -25.52 6.26
N VAL A 13 11.45 -26.69 5.95
CA VAL A 13 10.46 -26.85 4.86
C VAL A 13 9.21 -25.98 5.05
N PRO A 14 8.48 -26.04 6.19
CA PRO A 14 7.31 -25.19 6.39
C PRO A 14 7.66 -23.70 6.44
N LEU A 15 8.85 -23.32 6.94
CA LEU A 15 9.32 -21.93 6.93
C LEU A 15 9.53 -21.42 5.49
N LEU A 16 10.23 -22.20 4.65
CA LEU A 16 10.44 -21.84 3.25
C LEU A 16 9.11 -21.75 2.49
N LEU A 17 8.17 -22.65 2.76
CA LEU A 17 6.83 -22.62 2.17
C LEU A 17 6.07 -21.36 2.61
N LEU A 18 6.15 -20.97 3.89
CA LEU A 18 5.54 -19.74 4.38
C LEU A 18 6.14 -18.49 3.73
N ILE A 19 7.47 -18.45 3.54
CA ILE A 19 8.15 -17.36 2.81
C ILE A 19 7.68 -17.33 1.35
N ALA A 20 7.63 -18.48 0.68
CA ALA A 20 7.20 -18.58 -0.72
C ALA A 20 5.75 -18.11 -0.91
N VAL A 21 4.84 -18.55 -0.03
CA VAL A 21 3.43 -18.10 -0.04
C VAL A 21 3.33 -16.60 0.25
N SER A 22 4.13 -16.08 1.18
CA SER A 22 4.16 -14.64 1.49
C SER A 22 4.62 -13.81 0.30
N MET A 23 5.68 -14.24 -0.38
CA MET A 23 6.17 -13.60 -1.61
C MET A 23 5.15 -13.71 -2.75
N LEU A 24 4.48 -14.85 -2.90
CA LEU A 24 3.42 -15.04 -3.89
C LEU A 24 2.23 -14.09 -3.65
N MET A 25 1.82 -13.91 -2.40
CA MET A 25 0.77 -12.94 -2.05
C MET A 25 1.25 -11.50 -2.32
N TYR A 26 2.48 -11.17 -1.98
CA TYR A 26 3.05 -9.84 -2.21
C TYR A 26 3.10 -9.48 -3.70
N THR A 27 3.54 -10.42 -4.56
CA THR A 27 3.61 -10.21 -6.02
C THR A 27 2.25 -10.03 -6.69
N ARG A 28 1.17 -10.48 -6.05
CA ARG A 28 -0.20 -10.31 -6.57
C ARG A 28 -0.83 -8.97 -6.19
N LEU A 29 -0.25 -8.24 -5.24
CA LEU A 29 -0.76 -6.93 -4.81
C LEU A 29 -0.80 -5.96 -6.00
N LYS A 30 -2.00 -5.45 -6.29
CA LYS A 30 -2.22 -4.55 -7.42
C LYS A 30 -3.17 -3.42 -7.05
N LEU A 31 -2.71 -2.19 -7.29
CA LEU A 31 -3.52 -0.99 -7.30
C LEU A 31 -4.01 -0.73 -8.73
N ILE A 32 -5.32 -0.66 -8.89
CA ILE A 32 -6.01 -0.34 -10.14
C ILE A 32 -6.76 0.97 -9.90
N ILE A 33 -6.35 2.02 -10.60
CA ILE A 33 -7.02 3.32 -10.56
C ILE A 33 -7.75 3.48 -11.89
N SER A 34 -9.07 3.57 -11.84
CA SER A 34 -9.92 3.81 -12.99
C SER A 34 -10.56 5.19 -12.92
N ASN A 35 -11.31 5.56 -13.96
CA ASN A 35 -12.05 6.82 -13.94
C ASN A 35 -13.20 6.82 -12.93
N THR A 36 -13.69 5.64 -12.52
CA THR A 36 -14.87 5.48 -11.65
C THR A 36 -14.50 5.06 -10.24
N ASP A 37 -13.49 4.20 -10.08
CA ASP A 37 -13.15 3.55 -8.83
C ASP A 37 -11.65 3.40 -8.60
N ILE A 38 -11.30 3.18 -7.34
CA ILE A 38 -9.97 2.71 -6.91
C ILE A 38 -10.14 1.31 -6.36
N ARG A 39 -9.30 0.39 -6.84
CA ARG A 39 -9.26 -1.00 -6.38
C ARG A 39 -7.85 -1.40 -5.96
N PHE A 40 -7.72 -1.95 -4.77
CA PHE A 40 -6.51 -2.61 -4.28
C PHE A 40 -6.81 -4.09 -4.05
N THR A 41 -6.11 -4.96 -4.79
CA THR A 41 -6.44 -6.39 -4.90
C THR A 41 -5.19 -7.25 -4.78
N GLY A 42 -5.38 -8.58 -4.66
CA GLY A 42 -4.29 -9.57 -4.68
C GLY A 42 -3.62 -9.84 -3.34
N GLY A 43 -4.00 -9.10 -2.29
CA GLY A 43 -3.60 -9.37 -0.90
C GLY A 43 -4.73 -9.96 -0.06
N LEU A 44 -4.46 -10.12 1.24
CA LEU A 44 -5.45 -10.51 2.24
C LEU A 44 -6.59 -9.48 2.36
N THR A 45 -6.24 -8.20 2.27
CA THR A 45 -7.18 -7.09 2.36
C THR A 45 -7.45 -6.52 0.97
N GLN A 46 -8.71 -6.60 0.54
CA GLN A 46 -9.17 -6.01 -0.69
C GLN A 46 -9.88 -4.68 -0.39
N HIS A 47 -9.58 -3.67 -1.20
CA HIS A 47 -10.22 -2.37 -1.13
C HIS A 47 -10.86 -2.09 -2.48
N GLN A 48 -12.11 -1.66 -2.47
CA GLN A 48 -12.81 -1.11 -3.62
C GLN A 48 -13.69 0.03 -3.13
N PHE A 49 -13.54 1.20 -3.74
CA PHE A 49 -14.30 2.39 -3.39
C PHE A 49 -14.34 3.36 -4.57
N LEU A 50 -15.41 4.14 -4.64
CA LEU A 50 -15.58 5.20 -5.61
C LEU A 50 -14.79 6.44 -5.19
N TRP A 51 -14.50 7.32 -6.14
CA TRP A 51 -13.90 8.62 -5.85
C TRP A 51 -14.74 9.44 -4.86
N THR A 52 -16.07 9.34 -4.96
CA THR A 52 -17.03 10.03 -4.09
C THR A 52 -17.06 9.49 -2.66
N ASP A 53 -16.54 8.29 -2.42
CA ASP A 53 -16.53 7.68 -1.09
C ASP A 53 -15.37 8.20 -0.23
N ILE A 54 -14.43 8.93 -0.83
CA ILE A 54 -13.26 9.48 -0.16
C ILE A 54 -13.70 10.62 0.77
N THR A 55 -13.38 10.48 2.05
CA THR A 55 -13.76 11.44 3.10
C THR A 55 -12.58 12.27 3.60
N LYS A 56 -11.35 11.77 3.41
CA LYS A 56 -10.12 12.49 3.79
C LYS A 56 -8.93 11.86 3.08
N ILE A 57 -7.93 12.67 2.77
CA ILE A 57 -6.61 12.23 2.33
C ILE A 57 -5.56 12.87 3.25
N ASP A 58 -4.69 12.05 3.81
CA ASP A 58 -3.64 12.50 4.73
C ASP A 58 -2.29 11.95 4.29
N MET A 59 -1.20 12.55 4.78
CA MET A 59 0.14 12.03 4.54
C MET A 59 0.99 12.18 5.79
N LYS A 60 1.82 11.18 6.04
CA LYS A 60 2.80 11.18 7.13
C LYS A 60 4.15 10.67 6.64
N MET A 61 5.23 11.16 7.25
CA MET A 61 6.57 10.58 7.07
C MET A 61 6.73 9.43 8.07
N VAL A 62 7.16 8.26 7.61
CA VAL A 62 7.29 7.06 8.45
C VAL A 62 8.71 6.50 8.39
N GLY A 63 9.18 6.05 9.56
CA GLY A 63 10.46 5.35 9.71
C GLY A 63 11.68 6.26 9.67
N LYS A 64 12.85 5.65 9.86
CA LYS A 64 14.16 6.34 9.93
C LYS A 64 14.48 7.14 8.66
N TYR A 65 14.05 6.64 7.51
CA TYR A 65 14.28 7.26 6.19
C TYR A 65 13.21 8.27 5.80
N GLN A 66 12.29 8.60 6.72
CA GLN A 66 11.19 9.55 6.49
C GLN A 66 10.45 9.25 5.17
N THR A 67 10.03 8.00 4.99
CA THR A 67 9.32 7.60 3.77
C THR A 67 7.90 8.12 3.83
N PRO A 68 7.43 8.87 2.81
CA PRO A 68 6.05 9.36 2.79
C PRO A 68 5.07 8.19 2.59
N VAL A 69 4.03 8.20 3.43
CA VAL A 69 2.88 7.32 3.35
C VAL A 69 1.64 8.18 3.23
N CYS A 70 0.91 8.02 2.13
CA CYS A 70 -0.36 8.68 1.89
C CYS A 70 -1.50 7.75 2.33
N THR A 71 -2.44 8.25 3.12
CA THR A 71 -3.60 7.47 3.59
C THR A 71 -4.86 8.06 2.99
N VAL A 72 -5.59 7.25 2.23
CA VAL A 72 -6.90 7.59 1.68
C VAL A 72 -7.97 7.00 2.58
N TYR A 73 -8.78 7.84 3.20
CA TYR A 73 -9.90 7.43 4.06
C TYR A 73 -11.18 7.43 3.23
N TYR A 74 -11.96 6.37 3.37
CA TYR A 74 -13.23 6.21 2.68
C TYR A 74 -14.21 5.43 3.56
N GLY A 75 -15.40 5.99 3.80
CA GLY A 75 -16.33 5.48 4.81
C GLY A 75 -15.64 5.27 6.17
N LYS A 76 -15.61 4.02 6.65
CA LYS A 76 -14.95 3.61 7.92
C LYS A 76 -13.61 2.89 7.71
N LYS A 77 -13.07 2.90 6.49
CA LYS A 77 -11.85 2.18 6.10
C LYS A 77 -10.79 3.18 5.62
N SER A 78 -9.56 2.69 5.50
CA SER A 78 -8.47 3.45 4.91
C SER A 78 -7.61 2.55 4.03
N LEU A 79 -6.99 3.16 3.03
CA LEU A 79 -5.97 2.56 2.18
C LEU A 79 -4.68 3.34 2.33
N GLU A 80 -3.62 2.68 2.80
CA GLU A 80 -2.29 3.26 2.86
C GLU A 80 -1.52 3.01 1.56
N LEU A 81 -0.95 4.08 1.02
CA LEU A 81 -0.12 4.11 -0.18
C LEU A 81 1.30 4.48 0.25
N ASN A 82 2.21 3.52 0.19
CA ASN A 82 3.59 3.71 0.63
C ASN A 82 4.51 3.94 -0.57
N ARG A 83 5.31 5.01 -0.56
CA ARG A 83 6.28 5.30 -1.62
C ARG A 83 7.29 4.18 -1.83
N GLY A 84 7.69 3.46 -0.79
CA GLY A 84 8.60 2.32 -0.88
C GLY A 84 8.02 1.16 -1.70
N PHE A 85 6.70 0.94 -1.63
CA PHE A 85 6.02 -0.10 -2.40
C PHE A 85 5.83 0.30 -3.87
N TYR A 86 5.40 1.54 -4.13
CA TYR A 86 5.07 2.00 -5.49
C TYR A 86 6.27 2.59 -6.26
N LEU A 87 7.42 2.77 -5.61
CA LEU A 87 8.56 3.55 -6.11
C LEU A 87 8.20 5.03 -6.35
N LYS A 88 9.21 5.92 -6.38
CA LYS A 88 9.01 7.39 -6.46
C LYS A 88 8.10 7.80 -7.63
N GLY A 89 8.34 7.26 -8.83
CA GLY A 89 7.63 7.65 -10.04
C GLY A 89 6.14 7.35 -9.99
N ASN A 90 5.76 6.08 -9.73
CA ASN A 90 4.35 5.72 -9.68
C ASN A 90 3.67 6.32 -8.46
N PHE A 91 4.36 6.43 -7.32
CA PHE A 91 3.81 7.11 -6.15
C PHE A 91 3.41 8.55 -6.47
N ASN A 92 4.30 9.33 -7.09
CA ASN A 92 4.00 10.71 -7.48
C ASN A 92 2.84 10.79 -8.48
N ARG A 93 2.76 9.84 -9.43
CA ARG A 93 1.66 9.74 -10.39
C ARG A 93 0.32 9.45 -9.69
N ILE A 94 0.30 8.54 -8.72
CA ILE A 94 -0.90 8.23 -7.92
C ILE A 94 -1.36 9.47 -7.17
N LEU A 95 -0.44 10.19 -6.51
CA LEU A 95 -0.77 11.44 -5.81
C LEU A 95 -1.35 12.51 -6.74
N SER A 96 -0.76 12.69 -7.92
CA SER A 96 -1.30 13.62 -8.92
C SER A 96 -2.71 13.23 -9.39
N LEU A 97 -2.98 11.93 -9.55
CA LEU A 97 -4.33 11.46 -9.90
C LEU A 97 -5.34 11.73 -8.77
N LEU A 98 -4.95 11.54 -7.52
CA LEU A 98 -5.79 11.90 -6.37
C LEU A 98 -6.10 13.40 -6.38
N GLU A 99 -5.08 14.24 -6.54
CA GLU A 99 -5.22 15.71 -6.58
C GLU A 99 -6.10 16.20 -7.73
N MET A 100 -6.13 15.48 -8.86
CA MET A 100 -7.00 15.81 -10.00
C MET A 100 -8.45 15.38 -9.83
N LYS A 101 -8.72 14.34 -9.02
CA LYS A 101 -10.04 13.69 -8.94
C LYS A 101 -10.80 14.01 -7.66
N VAL A 102 -10.11 14.44 -6.61
CA VAL A 102 -10.67 14.67 -5.27
C VAL A 102 -10.65 16.16 -4.97
N THR A 103 -11.68 16.66 -4.29
CA THR A 103 -11.74 18.09 -3.99
C THR A 103 -10.64 18.49 -2.99
N PRO A 104 -10.02 19.69 -3.15
CA PRO A 104 -8.87 20.09 -2.35
C PRO A 104 -9.11 20.12 -0.83
N GLU A 105 -10.36 20.31 -0.38
CA GLU A 105 -10.72 20.40 1.03
C GLU A 105 -10.55 19.08 1.78
N LEU A 106 -10.57 17.96 1.06
CA LEU A 106 -10.40 16.62 1.64
C LEU A 106 -8.92 16.32 1.95
N PHE A 107 -7.99 17.11 1.43
CA PHE A 107 -6.55 16.95 1.70
C PHE A 107 -6.15 17.66 2.99
N SER A 108 -5.48 16.93 3.88
CA SER A 108 -4.98 17.52 5.12
C SER A 108 -3.89 18.57 4.85
N ARG A 109 -3.71 19.49 5.80
CA ARG A 109 -2.57 20.43 5.77
C ARG A 109 -1.22 19.70 5.78
N GLN A 110 -1.16 18.56 6.48
CA GLN A 110 0.05 17.75 6.54
C GLN A 110 0.37 17.14 5.17
N TYR A 111 -0.63 16.64 4.45
CA TYR A 111 -0.51 16.20 3.07
C TYR A 111 0.10 17.30 2.20
N GLN A 112 -0.49 18.50 2.20
CA GLN A 112 -0.03 19.62 1.38
C GLN A 112 1.40 20.05 1.73
N THR A 113 1.78 19.93 3.02
CA THR A 113 3.13 20.25 3.48
C THR A 113 4.13 19.24 2.97
N ILE A 114 3.88 17.94 3.14
CA ILE A 114 4.80 16.89 2.68
C ILE A 114 4.87 16.89 1.15
N ARG A 115 3.73 17.02 0.46
CA ARG A 115 3.66 17.04 -1.01
C ARG A 115 4.59 18.08 -1.64
N ARG A 116 4.68 19.27 -1.06
CA ARG A 116 5.59 20.35 -1.51
C ARG A 116 7.08 19.99 -1.41
N HIS A 117 7.45 19.07 -0.53
CA HIS A 117 8.83 18.61 -0.37
C HIS A 117 9.16 17.38 -1.25
N LEU A 118 8.17 16.80 -1.93
CA LEU A 118 8.33 15.61 -2.79
C LEU A 118 8.48 15.93 -4.28
N ILE A 119 8.05 17.12 -4.68
CA ILE A 119 8.23 17.72 -6.02
C ILE A 119 9.68 18.21 -6.11
#